data_AF-A0A965EFN5-F1
#
_entry.id   AF-A0A965EFN5-F1
#
_cell.length_a   1.000
_cell.length_b   1.000
_cell.length_c   1.000
_cell.angle_alpha   90.00
_cell.angle_beta   90.00
_cell.angle_gamma   90.00
#
_symmetry.space_group_name_H-M   'P 1'
#
loop_
_entity.id
_entity.type
_entity.pdbx_description
1 polymer ?
#
loop_
_entity_poly.entity_id
_entity_poly.type
_entity_poly.pdbx_seq_one_letter_code
_entity_poly.pdbx_strand_id
1 'polypeptide(L)'
;MGLPGAGKTTLSLELAKMLNAVHFNADEIRKEVNKDLGFEPQDRIEHARRMGRLCDIVVRSGQYAIADFVCPLPETREAFGLDNTFVVFVNRTPIRNFADTTKMFVAPNKSHVVVTDGGSPLFWANKIKQLLIPTFNSKAPTAFMLGRYQPFHDGHKKLIAEAIKRVGQACIAIRDTQGTDDKNPFSFEEVEQNIRKGMIEFEGKYNIIRVSNITHVFYGREVGYKVEMISLDDETKNISATKIRNELKNETT
;
A
#
# COMPACT_ATOMS: atom_id res chain seq x y z
N MET A 1 11.45 1.02 14.71
CA MET A 1 12.57 1.37 15.62
C MET A 1 12.39 0.79 17.01
N GLY A 2 13.42 0.78 17.85
CA GLY A 2 13.42 0.13 19.17
C GLY A 2 14.76 -0.52 19.53
N LEU A 3 14.90 -0.99 20.77
CA LEU A 3 16.15 -1.56 21.27
C LEU A 3 16.65 -2.75 20.41
N PRO A 4 17.97 -2.93 20.25
CA PRO A 4 18.54 -4.15 19.69
C PRO A 4 17.95 -5.39 20.38
N GLY A 5 17.59 -6.43 19.63
CA GLY A 5 16.99 -7.65 20.20
C GLY A 5 15.53 -7.55 20.66
N ALA A 6 14.84 -6.41 20.47
CA ALA A 6 13.41 -6.25 20.81
C ALA A 6 12.42 -6.91 19.83
N GLY A 7 12.90 -7.62 18.79
CA GLY A 7 12.05 -8.28 17.79
C GLY A 7 11.62 -7.41 16.60
N LYS A 8 12.35 -6.31 16.31
CA LYS A 8 12.09 -5.41 15.18
C LYS A 8 12.08 -6.13 13.84
N THR A 9 13.16 -6.85 13.53
CA THR A 9 13.35 -7.58 12.27
C THR A 9 12.27 -8.64 12.06
N THR A 10 11.88 -9.34 13.12
CA THR A 10 10.78 -10.32 13.02
C THR A 10 9.46 -9.64 12.66
N LEU A 11 9.13 -8.53 13.31
CA LEU A 11 7.91 -7.77 13.01
C LEU A 11 7.95 -7.15 11.61
N SER A 12 9.08 -6.57 11.20
CA SER A 12 9.23 -5.92 9.90
C SER A 12 9.14 -6.92 8.75
N LEU A 13 9.69 -8.13 8.89
CA LEU A 13 9.57 -9.19 7.89
C LEU A 13 8.13 -9.66 7.72
N GLU A 14 7.39 -9.87 8.81
CA GLU A 14 5.97 -10.23 8.74
C GLU A 14 5.15 -9.12 8.06
N LEU A 15 5.36 -7.86 8.45
CA LEU A 15 4.69 -6.73 7.82
C LEU A 15 5.08 -6.56 6.34
N ALA A 16 6.35 -6.78 6.00
CA ALA A 16 6.84 -6.68 4.63
C ALA A 16 6.16 -7.69 3.70
N LYS A 17 6.02 -8.94 4.15
CA LYS A 17 5.26 -9.96 3.42
C LYS A 17 3.81 -9.53 3.19
N MET A 18 3.16 -8.98 4.22
CA MET A 18 1.75 -8.58 4.17
C MET A 18 1.45 -7.36 3.28
N LEU A 19 2.45 -6.48 3.10
CA LEU A 19 2.37 -5.26 2.29
C LEU A 19 3.07 -5.39 0.93
N ASN A 20 3.70 -6.53 0.65
CA ASN A 20 4.63 -6.69 -0.47
C ASN A 20 5.68 -5.56 -0.51
N ALA A 21 6.24 -5.23 0.66
CA ALA A 21 7.14 -4.09 0.85
C ALA A 21 8.61 -4.50 0.64
N VAL A 22 9.43 -3.54 0.21
CA VAL A 22 10.88 -3.67 0.26
C VAL A 22 11.35 -3.48 1.70
N HIS A 23 12.01 -4.50 2.24
CA HIS A 23 12.55 -4.47 3.60
C HIS A 23 14.04 -4.08 3.58
N PHE A 24 14.38 -3.02 4.31
CA PHE A 24 15.75 -2.57 4.52
C PHE A 24 16.19 -2.93 5.93
N ASN A 25 17.06 -3.93 6.05
CA ASN A 25 17.71 -4.24 7.32
C ASN A 25 18.90 -3.32 7.56
N ALA A 26 18.94 -2.64 8.71
CA ALA A 26 19.96 -1.62 8.96
C ALA A 26 21.39 -2.22 9.08
N ASP A 27 21.51 -3.40 9.67
CA ASP A 27 22.80 -4.06 9.85
C ASP A 27 23.34 -4.58 8.51
N GLU A 28 22.47 -5.12 7.64
CA GLU A 28 22.81 -5.54 6.28
C GLU A 28 23.21 -4.35 5.41
N ILE A 29 22.43 -3.26 5.42
CA ILE A 29 22.76 -2.04 4.67
C ILE A 29 24.08 -1.44 5.14
N ARG A 30 24.37 -1.49 6.45
CA ARG A 30 25.66 -1.03 6.97
C ARG A 30 26.81 -1.88 6.45
N LYS A 31 26.63 -3.20 6.48
CA LYS A 31 27.66 -4.14 6.03
C LYS A 31 27.87 -4.13 4.53
N GLU A 32 26.83 -3.91 3.73
CA GLU A 32 26.91 -4.09 2.27
C GLU A 32 27.04 -2.78 1.49
N VAL A 33 26.30 -1.74 1.89
CA VAL A 33 26.20 -0.47 1.16
C VAL A 33 27.04 0.61 1.81
N ASN A 34 26.98 0.72 3.14
CA ASN A 34 27.64 1.79 3.91
C ASN A 34 28.93 1.28 4.60
N LYS A 35 29.74 0.51 3.87
CA LYS A 35 31.00 -0.11 4.33
C LYS A 35 32.03 0.92 4.81
N ASP A 36 31.93 2.14 4.32
CA ASP A 36 32.77 3.29 4.63
C ASP A 36 32.46 3.91 6.01
N LEU A 37 31.29 3.64 6.59
CA LEU A 37 30.82 4.30 7.80
C LEU A 37 31.21 3.52 9.07
N GLY A 38 31.97 4.18 9.95
CA GLY A 38 32.29 3.71 11.30
C GLY A 38 31.11 3.86 12.27
N PHE A 39 31.37 3.90 13.58
CA PHE A 39 30.34 3.99 14.63
C PHE A 39 30.28 5.33 15.35
N GLU A 40 31.00 6.33 14.84
CA GLU A 40 30.99 7.69 15.36
C GLU A 40 29.61 8.36 15.15
N PRO A 41 29.28 9.42 15.92
CA PRO A 41 27.98 10.08 15.80
C PRO A 41 27.65 10.54 14.37
N GLN A 42 28.63 11.09 13.64
CA GLN A 42 28.44 11.55 12.26
C GLN A 42 28.17 10.39 11.29
N ASP A 43 28.87 9.27 11.46
CA ASP A 43 28.65 8.07 10.66
C ASP A 43 27.24 7.50 10.87
N ARG A 44 26.70 7.59 12.09
CA ARG A 44 25.34 7.15 12.40
C ARG A 44 24.29 8.05 11.75
N ILE A 45 24.53 9.37 11.73
CA ILE A 45 23.68 10.35 11.05
C ILE A 45 23.69 10.08 9.55
N GLU A 46 24.86 9.90 8.95
CA GLU A 46 24.99 9.65 7.53
C GLU A 46 24.39 8.29 7.14
N HIS A 47 24.58 7.26 7.97
CA HIS A 47 23.94 5.95 7.77
C HIS A 47 22.41 6.08 7.76
N ALA A 48 21.85 6.82 8.71
CA ALA A 48 20.41 7.08 8.78
C ALA A 48 19.91 7.85 7.55
N ARG A 49 20.63 8.90 7.13
CA ARG A 49 20.31 9.69 5.93
C ARG A 49 20.30 8.83 4.67
N ARG A 50 21.36 8.03 4.44
CA ARG A 50 21.44 7.13 3.28
C ARG A 50 20.32 6.10 3.29
N MET A 51 19.99 5.55 4.46
CA MET A 51 18.88 4.59 4.60
C MET A 51 17.53 5.23 4.26
N GLY A 52 17.26 6.45 4.74
CA GLY A 52 16.06 7.21 4.39
C GLY A 52 15.95 7.44 2.89
N ARG A 53 17.06 7.80 2.22
CA ARG A 53 17.10 7.97 0.74
C ARG A 53 16.80 6.69 -0.03
N LEU A 54 17.25 5.53 0.45
CA LEU A 54 16.89 4.24 -0.16
C LEU A 54 15.40 3.97 -0.04
N CYS A 55 14.80 4.26 1.13
CA CYS A 55 13.35 4.14 1.32
C CYS A 55 12.57 5.11 0.41
N ASP A 56 13.02 6.37 0.27
CA ASP A 56 12.39 7.36 -0.60
C ASP A 56 12.28 6.89 -2.06
N ILE A 57 13.32 6.22 -2.57
CA ILE A 57 13.33 5.72 -3.95
C ILE A 57 12.22 4.69 -4.16
N VAL A 58 12.06 3.75 -3.22
CA VAL A 58 11.01 2.73 -3.25
C VAL A 58 9.62 3.34 -3.12
N VAL A 59 9.45 4.33 -2.24
CA VAL A 59 8.16 5.01 -2.07
C VAL A 59 7.78 5.78 -3.34
N ARG A 60 8.76 6.44 -3.99
CA ARG A 60 8.54 7.14 -5.26
C ARG A 60 8.19 6.22 -6.42
N SER A 61 8.55 4.94 -6.36
CA SER A 61 8.11 3.93 -7.34
C SER A 61 6.73 3.32 -7.01
N GLY A 62 6.02 3.86 -6.02
CA GLY A 62 4.68 3.41 -5.64
C GLY A 62 4.66 2.14 -4.78
N GLN A 63 5.80 1.79 -4.16
CA GLN A 63 5.92 0.61 -3.30
C GLN A 63 6.10 0.99 -1.83
N TYR A 64 5.76 0.08 -0.93
CA TYR A 64 6.05 0.26 0.50
C TYR A 64 7.52 -0.03 0.80
N ALA A 65 8.14 0.79 1.65
CA ALA A 65 9.46 0.56 2.22
C ALA A 65 9.36 0.39 3.73
N ILE A 66 10.07 -0.60 4.29
CA ILE A 66 10.14 -0.82 5.75
C ILE A 66 11.60 -0.86 6.17
N ALA A 67 12.02 0.03 7.06
CA ALA A 67 13.34 0.01 7.68
C ALA A 67 13.26 -0.48 9.14
N ASP A 68 13.96 -1.55 9.49
CA ASP A 68 13.99 -2.13 10.85
C ASP A 68 15.03 -1.49 11.79
N PHE A 69 15.30 -0.21 11.55
CA PHE A 69 16.39 0.56 12.12
C PHE A 69 16.26 0.80 13.63
N VAL A 70 17.35 0.73 14.39
CA VAL A 70 17.38 1.12 15.82
C VAL A 70 17.09 2.62 15.96
N CYS A 71 17.70 3.46 15.10
CA CYS A 71 17.58 4.91 15.06
C CYS A 71 17.60 5.57 16.46
N PRO A 72 18.73 5.44 17.19
CA PRO A 72 18.76 5.65 18.64
C PRO A 72 18.64 7.12 19.08
N LEU A 73 19.07 8.06 18.24
CA LEU A 73 19.21 9.47 18.60
C LEU A 73 18.18 10.35 17.85
N PRO A 74 17.73 11.47 18.43
CA PRO A 74 16.88 12.46 17.74
C PRO A 74 17.46 12.91 16.39
N GLU A 75 18.76 13.18 16.33
CA GLU A 75 19.45 13.67 15.12
C GLU A 75 19.46 12.61 14.02
N THR A 76 19.63 11.33 14.38
CA THR A 76 19.54 10.23 13.40
C THR A 76 18.13 10.04 12.85
N ARG A 77 17.10 10.39 13.63
CA ARG A 77 15.70 10.33 13.19
C ARG A 77 15.36 11.46 12.23
N GLU A 78 15.81 12.65 12.57
CA GLU A 78 15.69 13.81 11.70
C GLU A 78 16.41 13.55 10.36
N ALA A 79 17.65 13.05 10.41
CA ALA A 79 18.41 12.71 9.21
C ALA A 79 17.74 11.62 8.34
N PHE A 80 17.04 10.66 8.95
CA PHE A 80 16.27 9.66 8.22
C PHE A 80 15.04 10.26 7.52
N GLY A 81 14.45 11.35 8.03
CA GLY A 81 13.25 11.98 7.49
C GLY A 81 11.94 11.47 8.12
N LEU A 82 11.84 11.48 9.45
CA LEU A 82 10.65 10.94 10.12
C LEU A 82 9.34 11.73 9.91
N ASP A 83 9.39 12.98 9.46
CA ASP A 83 8.19 13.81 9.29
C ASP A 83 7.14 13.21 8.33
N ASN A 84 7.60 12.43 7.35
CA ASN A 84 6.74 11.74 6.38
C ASN A 84 6.78 10.20 6.55
N THR A 85 7.21 9.71 7.72
CA THR A 85 7.41 8.27 7.96
C THR A 85 6.40 7.74 8.98
N PHE A 86 5.79 6.59 8.70
CA PHE A 86 4.98 5.87 9.68
C PHE A 86 5.86 5.17 10.72
N VAL A 87 6.04 5.82 11.87
CA VAL A 87 6.88 5.32 12.97
C VAL A 87 6.21 4.24 13.82
N VAL A 88 6.80 3.04 13.84
CA VAL A 88 6.50 1.96 14.80
C VAL A 88 7.63 1.87 15.85
N PHE A 89 7.28 2.05 17.12
CA PHE A 89 8.19 1.87 18.25
C PHE A 89 8.00 0.50 18.88
N VAL A 90 9.00 -0.37 18.76
CA VAL A 90 9.04 -1.69 19.39
C VAL A 90 9.63 -1.56 20.78
N ASN A 91 8.74 -1.40 21.75
CA ASN A 91 9.05 -1.25 23.16
C ASN A 91 8.85 -2.59 23.89
N ARG A 92 9.77 -3.52 23.64
CA ARG A 92 9.80 -4.85 24.24
C ARG A 92 11.08 -5.05 25.02
N THR A 93 11.00 -5.94 26.01
CA THR A 93 12.19 -6.36 26.75
C THR A 93 13.15 -7.06 25.77
N PRO A 94 14.36 -6.52 25.54
CA PRO A 94 15.27 -7.07 24.55
C PRO A 94 15.86 -8.40 25.03
N ILE A 95 15.90 -9.40 24.15
CA ILE A 95 16.46 -10.73 24.46
C ILE A 95 18.00 -10.67 24.54
N ARG A 96 18.62 -9.64 23.93
CA ARG A 96 20.07 -9.43 23.92
C ARG A 96 20.39 -8.00 24.32
N ASN A 97 21.34 -7.84 25.24
CA ASN A 97 21.81 -6.52 25.64
C ASN A 97 23.06 -6.13 24.84
N PHE A 98 22.98 -5.02 24.11
CA PHE A 98 24.13 -4.42 23.43
C PHE A 98 24.51 -3.14 24.16
N ALA A 99 25.43 -3.23 25.11
CA ALA A 99 25.68 -2.20 26.13
C ALA A 99 25.81 -0.77 25.56
N ASP A 100 26.56 -0.58 24.48
CA ASP A 100 26.80 0.76 23.91
C ASP A 100 25.56 1.35 23.24
N THR A 101 24.81 0.52 22.50
CA THR A 101 23.62 0.98 21.76
C THR A 101 22.41 1.12 22.69
N THR A 102 22.30 0.27 23.71
CA THR A 102 21.25 0.37 24.74
C THR A 102 21.40 1.65 25.54
N LYS A 103 22.63 2.03 25.93
CA LYS A 103 22.89 3.25 26.70
C LYS A 103 22.52 4.54 25.97
N MET A 104 22.74 4.58 24.66
CA MET A 104 22.47 5.79 23.85
C MET A 104 21.04 5.87 23.31
N PHE A 105 20.23 4.83 23.48
CA PHE A 105 18.88 4.80 22.93
C PHE A 105 17.95 5.75 23.70
N VAL A 106 17.41 6.74 23.00
CA VAL A 106 16.38 7.63 23.53
C VAL A 106 15.04 7.19 22.94
N ALA A 107 14.00 6.94 23.73
CA ALA A 107 12.69 6.59 23.17
C ALA A 107 12.16 7.71 22.24
N PRO A 108 11.40 7.39 21.17
CA PRO A 108 10.82 8.42 20.31
C PRO A 108 9.69 9.16 21.05
N ASN A 109 9.67 10.49 20.97
CA ASN A 109 8.60 11.32 21.54
C ASN A 109 7.28 11.18 20.77
N LYS A 110 7.33 10.78 19.49
CA LYS A 110 6.17 10.55 18.64
C LYS A 110 6.32 9.21 17.93
N SER A 111 5.26 8.41 17.98
CA SER A 111 5.12 7.17 17.21
C SER A 111 3.66 6.93 16.90
N HIS A 112 3.38 6.33 15.74
CA HIS A 112 2.01 5.97 15.35
C HIS A 112 1.55 4.69 16.07
N VAL A 113 2.48 3.77 16.34
CA VAL A 113 2.22 2.52 17.06
C VAL A 113 3.34 2.24 18.06
N VAL A 114 2.97 1.88 19.29
CA VAL A 114 3.87 1.32 20.30
C VAL A 114 3.56 -0.17 20.43
N VAL A 115 4.53 -1.02 20.11
CA VAL A 115 4.46 -2.47 20.23
C VAL A 115 5.02 -2.86 21.59
N THR A 116 4.18 -3.46 22.43
CA THR A 116 4.54 -3.91 23.78
C THR A 116 4.73 -5.43 23.83
N ASP A 117 5.07 -5.98 25.00
CA ASP A 117 5.34 -7.42 25.21
C ASP A 117 4.11 -8.32 24.95
N GLY A 118 2.89 -7.78 24.96
CA GLY A 118 1.70 -8.53 24.58
C GLY A 118 1.56 -8.70 23.06
N GLY A 119 1.08 -9.87 22.60
CA GLY A 119 0.74 -10.13 21.19
C GLY A 119 1.91 -10.62 20.31
N SER A 120 1.61 -11.50 19.35
CA SER A 120 2.61 -12.04 18.42
C SER A 120 3.06 -10.99 17.37
N PRO A 121 4.19 -11.20 16.68
CA PRO A 121 4.58 -10.36 15.53
C PRO A 121 3.47 -10.25 14.48
N LEU A 122 2.77 -11.36 14.20
CA LEU A 122 1.64 -11.39 13.26
C LEU A 122 0.47 -10.52 13.72
N PHE A 123 0.13 -10.54 15.01
CA PHE A 123 -0.92 -9.69 15.57
C PHE A 123 -0.59 -8.20 15.36
N TRP A 124 0.65 -7.79 15.67
CA TRP A 124 1.07 -6.40 15.49
C TRP A 124 1.20 -6.01 14.02
N ALA A 125 1.70 -6.90 13.16
CA ALA A 125 1.76 -6.66 11.72
C ALA A 125 0.37 -6.40 11.14
N ASN A 126 -0.64 -7.19 11.53
CA ASN A 126 -2.04 -6.95 11.14
C ASN A 126 -2.55 -5.59 11.62
N LYS A 127 -2.32 -5.24 12.89
CA LYS A 127 -2.74 -3.96 13.45
C LYS A 127 -2.09 -2.77 12.74
N ILE A 128 -0.80 -2.87 12.44
CA ILE A 128 -0.05 -1.85 11.68
C ILE A 128 -0.58 -1.75 10.26
N LYS A 129 -0.80 -2.89 9.57
CA LYS A 129 -1.39 -2.92 8.22
C LYS A 129 -2.74 -2.20 8.18
N GLN A 130 -3.61 -2.40 9.16
CA GLN A 130 -4.92 -1.73 9.22
C GLN A 130 -4.82 -0.21 9.42
N LEU A 131 -3.73 0.28 10.03
CA LEU A 131 -3.48 1.71 10.19
C LEU A 131 -2.84 2.33 8.93
N LEU A 132 -2.02 1.56 8.21
CA LEU A 132 -1.35 1.98 6.99
C LEU A 132 -2.29 1.95 5.78
N ILE A 133 -3.05 0.88 5.64
CA ILE A 133 -4.01 0.67 4.57
C ILE A 133 -5.39 0.97 5.14
N PRO A 134 -6.06 2.05 4.71
CA PRO A 134 -7.43 2.31 5.11
C PRO A 134 -8.29 1.11 4.76
N THR A 135 -8.95 0.51 5.75
CA THR A 135 -9.88 -0.58 5.50
C THR A 135 -11.16 -0.03 4.89
N PHE A 136 -11.67 -0.73 3.87
CA PHE A 136 -12.94 -0.38 3.26
C PHE A 136 -14.03 -0.35 4.35
N ASN A 137 -14.72 0.78 4.48
CA ASN A 137 -15.73 0.98 5.51
C ASN A 137 -17.10 1.05 4.86
N SER A 138 -17.88 -0.02 4.97
CA SER A 138 -19.23 -0.09 4.38
C SER A 138 -20.22 0.95 4.88
N LYS A 139 -19.92 1.67 5.98
CA LYS A 139 -20.75 2.76 6.51
C LYS A 139 -20.31 4.15 6.04
N ALA A 140 -19.12 4.29 5.45
CA ALA A 140 -18.64 5.58 4.95
C ALA A 140 -19.17 5.85 3.53
N PRO A 141 -19.26 7.14 3.09
CA PRO A 141 -19.61 7.49 1.73
C PRO A 141 -18.80 6.68 0.71
N THR A 142 -19.46 6.15 -0.32
CA THR A 142 -18.84 5.22 -1.28
C THR A 142 -19.34 5.51 -2.69
N ALA A 143 -18.42 5.67 -3.64
CA ALA A 143 -18.77 5.77 -5.05
C ALA A 143 -19.16 4.39 -5.62
N PHE A 144 -20.21 4.29 -6.42
CA PHE A 144 -20.61 3.03 -7.05
C PHE A 144 -20.15 2.99 -8.51
N MET A 145 -19.38 1.97 -8.87
CA MET A 145 -18.72 1.82 -10.16
C MET A 145 -19.19 0.53 -10.86
N LEU A 146 -20.32 0.60 -11.58
CA LEU A 146 -20.87 -0.53 -12.32
C LEU A 146 -20.22 -0.67 -13.71
N GLY A 147 -19.66 -1.83 -14.02
CA GLY A 147 -19.02 -2.05 -15.33
C GLY A 147 -18.83 -3.52 -15.67
N ARG A 148 -18.43 -3.79 -16.92
CA ARG A 148 -18.02 -5.12 -17.39
C ARG A 148 -16.52 -5.35 -17.22
N TYR A 149 -15.73 -4.31 -17.52
CA TYR A 149 -14.27 -4.29 -17.43
C TYR A 149 -13.59 -5.41 -18.27
N GLN A 150 -13.99 -5.54 -19.54
CA GLN A 150 -13.61 -6.62 -20.46
C GLN A 150 -12.75 -6.10 -21.64
N PRO A 151 -11.42 -5.90 -21.50
CA PRO A 151 -10.61 -6.01 -20.29
C PRO A 151 -10.58 -4.73 -19.45
N PHE A 152 -10.06 -4.85 -18.22
CA PHE A 152 -9.68 -3.70 -17.41
C PHE A 152 -8.46 -3.00 -18.03
N HIS A 153 -8.42 -1.66 -17.97
CA HIS A 153 -7.39 -0.84 -18.64
C HIS A 153 -7.26 0.53 -17.96
N ASP A 154 -6.29 1.34 -18.39
CA ASP A 154 -5.96 2.61 -17.74
C ASP A 154 -7.10 3.63 -17.68
N GLY A 155 -7.95 3.69 -18.71
CA GLY A 155 -9.18 4.49 -18.65
C GLY A 155 -10.11 4.13 -17.48
N HIS A 156 -10.31 2.84 -17.22
CA HIS A 156 -11.09 2.39 -16.04
C HIS A 156 -10.38 2.74 -14.73
N LYS A 157 -9.06 2.54 -14.67
CA LYS A 157 -8.23 2.88 -13.52
C LYS A 157 -8.34 4.36 -13.17
N LYS A 158 -8.16 5.26 -14.14
CA LYS A 158 -8.29 6.72 -13.94
C LYS A 158 -9.69 7.11 -13.46
N LEU A 159 -10.74 6.48 -14.03
CA LEU A 159 -12.12 6.74 -13.62
C LEU A 159 -12.38 6.37 -12.15
N ILE A 160 -11.96 5.17 -11.75
CA ILE A 160 -12.13 4.70 -10.36
C ILE A 160 -11.25 5.51 -9.40
N ALA A 161 -10.01 5.83 -9.80
CA ALA A 161 -9.12 6.68 -9.02
C ALA A 161 -9.74 8.06 -8.73
N GLU A 162 -10.34 8.69 -9.73
CA GLU A 162 -11.04 9.98 -9.57
C GLU A 162 -12.28 9.85 -8.67
N ALA A 163 -13.03 8.75 -8.78
CA ALA A 163 -14.15 8.47 -7.88
C ALA A 163 -13.70 8.31 -6.42
N ILE A 164 -12.62 7.57 -6.18
CA ILE A 164 -11.99 7.41 -4.87
C ILE A 164 -11.48 8.76 -4.35
N LYS A 165 -10.87 9.58 -5.21
CA LYS A 165 -10.39 10.91 -4.83
C LYS A 165 -11.52 11.83 -4.36
N ARG A 166 -12.68 11.79 -5.02
CA ARG A 166 -13.84 12.64 -4.68
C ARG A 166 -14.61 12.16 -3.45
N VAL A 167 -14.82 10.85 -3.33
CA VAL A 167 -15.73 10.28 -2.32
C VAL A 167 -14.99 9.66 -1.13
N GLY A 168 -13.74 9.22 -1.35
CA GLY A 168 -12.87 8.61 -0.35
C GLY A 168 -12.70 7.10 -0.53
N GLN A 169 -13.68 6.41 -1.13
CA GLN A 169 -13.64 4.98 -1.46
C GLN A 169 -14.66 4.61 -2.56
N ALA A 170 -14.49 3.44 -3.19
CA ALA A 170 -15.36 2.96 -4.26
C ALA A 170 -15.81 1.50 -4.12
N CYS A 171 -17.04 1.20 -4.53
CA CYS A 171 -17.55 -0.15 -4.74
C CYS A 171 -17.58 -0.45 -6.23
N ILE A 172 -16.73 -1.37 -6.66
CA ILE A 172 -16.58 -1.78 -8.04
C ILE A 172 -17.46 -3.00 -8.28
N ALA A 173 -18.59 -2.80 -8.95
CA ALA A 173 -19.52 -3.86 -9.31
C ALA A 173 -19.21 -4.39 -10.71
N ILE A 174 -18.73 -5.63 -10.78
CA ILE A 174 -18.44 -6.32 -12.04
C ILE A 174 -19.69 -7.06 -12.48
N ARG A 175 -20.21 -6.70 -13.64
CA ARG A 175 -21.31 -7.41 -14.30
C ARG A 175 -20.83 -8.77 -14.77
N ASP A 176 -21.59 -9.80 -14.44
CA ASP A 176 -21.39 -11.15 -14.93
C ASP A 176 -21.79 -11.26 -16.40
N THR A 177 -20.82 -11.07 -17.30
CA THR A 177 -21.04 -11.04 -18.76
C THR A 177 -20.18 -12.01 -19.54
N GLN A 178 -19.45 -12.91 -18.88
CA GLN A 178 -18.59 -13.86 -19.60
C GLN A 178 -19.43 -14.69 -20.57
N GLY A 179 -18.98 -14.79 -21.82
CA GLY A 179 -19.63 -15.63 -22.83
C GLY A 179 -20.97 -15.11 -23.35
N THR A 180 -21.39 -13.88 -22.99
CA THR A 180 -22.59 -13.29 -23.58
C THR A 180 -22.37 -12.84 -25.03
N ASP A 181 -21.13 -12.51 -25.39
CA ASP A 181 -20.68 -12.17 -26.74
C ASP A 181 -19.15 -12.23 -26.84
N ASP A 182 -18.61 -12.11 -28.06
CA ASP A 182 -17.16 -12.08 -28.34
C ASP A 182 -16.42 -10.88 -27.70
N LYS A 183 -17.15 -9.94 -27.10
CA LYS A 183 -16.59 -8.77 -26.41
C LYS A 183 -16.42 -8.99 -24.92
N ASN A 184 -16.92 -10.10 -24.37
CA ASN A 184 -16.81 -10.42 -22.94
C ASN A 184 -16.13 -11.79 -22.73
N PRO A 185 -14.84 -11.93 -23.10
CA PRO A 185 -14.14 -13.22 -23.04
C PRO A 185 -13.71 -13.63 -21.62
N PHE A 186 -13.48 -12.68 -20.72
CA PHE A 186 -12.89 -12.93 -19.39
C PHE A 186 -13.96 -13.33 -18.37
N SER A 187 -13.61 -14.23 -17.46
CA SER A 187 -14.43 -14.57 -16.29
C SER A 187 -14.46 -13.42 -15.28
N PHE A 188 -15.38 -13.52 -14.31
CA PHE A 188 -15.42 -12.60 -13.18
C PHE A 188 -14.07 -12.60 -12.43
N GLU A 189 -13.51 -13.78 -12.18
CA GLU A 189 -12.27 -13.96 -11.42
C GLU A 189 -11.07 -13.35 -12.15
N GLU A 190 -11.00 -13.48 -13.49
CA GLU A 190 -9.96 -12.86 -14.31
C GLU A 190 -10.05 -11.33 -14.27
N VAL A 191 -11.26 -10.78 -14.41
CA VAL A 191 -11.48 -9.33 -14.32
C VAL A 191 -11.16 -8.82 -12.92
N GLU A 192 -11.59 -9.51 -11.87
CA GLU A 192 -11.29 -9.15 -10.48
C GLU A 192 -9.78 -9.10 -10.25
N GLN A 193 -9.03 -10.11 -10.70
CA GLN A 193 -7.58 -10.14 -10.57
C GLN A 193 -6.92 -8.99 -11.33
N ASN A 194 -7.39 -8.68 -12.54
CA ASN A 194 -6.86 -7.57 -13.34
C ASN A 194 -7.11 -6.21 -12.67
N ILE A 195 -8.28 -6.01 -12.07
CA ILE A 195 -8.58 -4.79 -11.29
C ILE A 195 -7.66 -4.73 -10.06
N ARG A 196 -7.53 -5.82 -9.30
CA ARG A 196 -6.68 -5.86 -8.10
C ARG A 196 -5.22 -5.52 -8.42
N LYS A 197 -4.68 -6.07 -9.51
CA LYS A 197 -3.33 -5.75 -9.99
C LYS A 197 -3.21 -4.30 -10.44
N GLY A 198 -4.16 -3.80 -11.24
CA GLY A 198 -4.11 -2.43 -11.77
C GLY A 198 -4.34 -1.34 -10.72
N MET A 199 -5.08 -1.65 -9.65
CA MET A 199 -5.48 -0.72 -8.59
C MET A 199 -4.73 -0.94 -7.27
N ILE A 200 -3.53 -1.53 -7.30
CA ILE A 200 -2.77 -1.86 -6.08
C ILE A 200 -2.49 -0.64 -5.20
N GLU A 201 -2.25 0.53 -5.79
CA GLU A 201 -2.03 1.80 -5.07
C GLU A 201 -3.27 2.32 -4.32
N PHE A 202 -4.45 1.78 -4.63
CA PHE A 202 -5.71 2.09 -3.98
C PHE A 202 -6.18 0.95 -3.05
N GLU A 203 -5.30 0.02 -2.64
CA GLU A 203 -5.66 -1.08 -1.75
C GLU A 203 -6.42 -0.56 -0.51
N GLY A 204 -7.52 -1.24 -0.17
CA GLY A 204 -8.40 -0.86 0.94
C GLY A 204 -9.32 0.34 0.69
N LYS A 205 -9.08 1.14 -0.35
CA LYS A 205 -9.99 2.20 -0.80
C LYS A 205 -11.11 1.71 -1.71
N TYR A 206 -11.14 0.42 -2.04
CA TYR A 206 -12.23 -0.15 -2.80
C TYR A 206 -12.59 -1.57 -2.34
N ASN A 207 -13.83 -1.96 -2.62
CA ASN A 207 -14.27 -3.35 -2.62
C ASN A 207 -14.76 -3.74 -4.03
N ILE A 208 -14.68 -5.04 -4.34
CA ILE A 208 -15.17 -5.60 -5.59
C ILE A 208 -16.34 -6.53 -5.26
N ILE A 209 -17.42 -6.42 -6.03
CA ILE A 209 -18.57 -7.32 -5.93
C ILE A 209 -18.95 -7.88 -7.31
N ARG A 210 -19.36 -9.15 -7.36
CA ARG A 210 -20.03 -9.72 -8.53
C ARG A 210 -21.49 -9.30 -8.51
N VAL A 211 -22.00 -8.85 -9.65
CA VAL A 211 -23.42 -8.58 -9.84
C VAL A 211 -23.90 -9.26 -11.11
N SER A 212 -25.21 -9.53 -11.21
CA SER A 212 -25.83 -9.98 -12.45
C SER A 212 -25.54 -9.01 -13.60
N ASN A 213 -25.86 -9.41 -14.83
CA ASN A 213 -25.77 -8.54 -16.00
C ASN A 213 -26.81 -7.38 -15.95
N ILE A 214 -26.60 -6.41 -15.05
CA ILE A 214 -27.49 -5.26 -14.82
C ILE A 214 -27.43 -4.36 -16.06
N THR A 215 -28.58 -4.23 -16.73
CA THR A 215 -28.75 -3.40 -17.93
C THR A 215 -29.52 -2.11 -17.65
N HIS A 216 -30.33 -2.08 -16.59
CA HIS A 216 -31.18 -0.94 -16.24
C HIS A 216 -31.07 -0.67 -14.73
N VAL A 217 -31.01 0.62 -14.36
CA VAL A 217 -31.08 1.09 -12.98
C VAL A 217 -32.23 2.08 -12.90
N PHE A 218 -33.32 1.68 -12.25
CA PHE A 218 -34.46 2.55 -11.97
C PHE A 218 -34.33 3.12 -10.56
N TYR A 219 -34.71 4.38 -10.37
CA TYR A 219 -34.64 5.05 -9.08
C TYR A 219 -35.86 5.92 -8.83
N GLY A 220 -36.27 6.01 -7.56
CA GLY A 220 -37.45 6.77 -7.12
C GLY A 220 -37.14 8.21 -6.72
N ARG A 221 -38.11 8.86 -6.08
CA ARG A 221 -37.90 10.17 -5.44
C ARG A 221 -37.08 9.98 -4.16
N GLU A 222 -36.21 10.96 -3.85
CA GLU A 222 -35.48 11.05 -2.58
C GLU A 222 -34.59 9.84 -2.23
N VAL A 223 -33.95 9.24 -3.23
CA VAL A 223 -33.17 7.98 -3.09
C VAL A 223 -31.91 8.07 -2.22
N GLY A 224 -31.55 9.26 -1.74
CA GLY A 224 -30.43 9.46 -0.81
C GLY A 224 -29.03 9.33 -1.43
N TYR A 225 -28.91 9.18 -2.75
CA TYR A 225 -27.63 9.16 -3.47
C TYR A 225 -27.64 10.10 -4.68
N LYS A 226 -26.44 10.45 -5.15
CA LYS A 226 -26.22 11.29 -6.33
C LYS A 226 -25.79 10.44 -7.52
N VAL A 227 -26.23 10.84 -8.72
CA VAL A 227 -25.78 10.28 -9.98
C VAL A 227 -24.96 11.36 -10.69
N GLU A 228 -23.67 11.09 -10.88
CA GLU A 228 -22.73 12.05 -11.46
C GLU A 228 -21.94 11.38 -12.59
N MET A 229 -21.73 12.11 -13.68
CA MET A 229 -20.86 11.69 -14.78
C MET A 229 -19.47 12.30 -14.58
N ILE A 230 -18.44 11.45 -14.49
CA ILE A 230 -17.05 11.90 -14.46
C ILE A 230 -16.54 11.99 -15.90
N SER A 231 -16.17 13.20 -16.33
CA SER A 231 -15.49 13.43 -17.61
C SER A 231 -13.98 13.39 -17.39
N LEU A 232 -13.27 12.52 -18.10
CA LEU A 232 -11.81 12.43 -18.11
C LEU A 232 -11.22 13.23 -19.28
N ASP A 233 -9.91 13.40 -19.33
CA ASP A 233 -9.19 14.01 -20.46
C ASP A 233 -9.37 13.21 -21.76
N ASP A 234 -9.19 13.86 -22.90
CA ASP A 234 -9.48 13.28 -24.21
C ASP A 234 -8.51 12.13 -24.57
N GLU A 235 -7.27 12.17 -24.11
CA GLU A 235 -6.32 11.06 -24.27
C GLU A 235 -6.84 9.79 -23.58
N THR A 236 -7.37 9.93 -22.37
CA THR A 236 -7.93 8.81 -21.60
C THR A 236 -9.22 8.28 -22.21
N LYS A 237 -10.07 9.15 -22.77
CA LYS A 237 -11.30 8.73 -23.48
C LYS A 237 -10.99 7.87 -24.71
N ASN A 238 -9.83 8.05 -25.34
CA ASN A 238 -9.44 7.33 -26.55
C ASN A 238 -8.92 5.90 -26.30
N ILE A 239 -8.71 5.52 -25.03
CA ILE A 239 -8.31 4.15 -24.67
C ILE A 239 -9.48 3.20 -24.93
N SER A 240 -9.31 2.31 -25.90
CA SER A 240 -10.38 1.42 -26.37
C SER A 240 -10.12 -0.04 -25.99
N ALA A 241 -11.04 -0.60 -25.20
CA ALA A 241 -11.06 -2.03 -24.89
C ALA A 241 -11.06 -2.93 -26.15
N THR A 242 -11.61 -2.47 -27.27
CA THR A 242 -11.60 -3.23 -28.53
C THR A 242 -10.20 -3.34 -29.12
N LYS A 243 -9.41 -2.25 -29.09
CA LYS A 243 -8.01 -2.27 -29.57
C LYS A 243 -7.16 -3.23 -28.73
N ILE A 244 -7.27 -3.12 -27.41
CA ILE A 244 -6.54 -3.96 -26.46
C ILE A 244 -6.89 -5.45 -26.66
N ARG A 245 -8.17 -5.78 -26.89
CA ARG A 245 -8.58 -7.17 -27.17
C ARG A 245 -7.95 -7.73 -28.45
N ASN A 246 -7.76 -6.91 -29.48
CA ASN A 246 -7.14 -7.35 -30.73
C ASN A 246 -5.63 -7.59 -30.54
N GLU A 247 -4.95 -6.74 -29.76
CA GLU A 247 -3.54 -6.89 -29.43
C GLU A 247 -3.28 -8.19 -28.65
N LEU A 248 -4.08 -8.45 -27.60
CA LEU A 248 -3.98 -9.69 -26.80
C LEU A 248 -4.19 -10.96 -27.64
N LYS A 249 -5.08 -10.92 -28.64
CA LYS A 249 -5.30 -12.06 -29.54
C LYS A 249 -4.06 -12.35 -30.38
N ASN A 250 -3.39 -11.30 -30.87
CA ASN A 250 -2.20 -11.45 -31.72
C ASN A 250 -0.96 -11.95 -30.95
N GLU A 251 -0.84 -11.67 -29.65
CA GLU A 251 0.27 -12.17 -28.82
C GLU A 251 0.14 -13.66 -28.45
N THR A 252 -1.06 -14.25 -28.60
CA THR A 252 -1.31 -15.65 -28.28
C THR A 252 -1.27 -16.56 -29.52
N THR A 253 -0.88 -16.03 -30.69
CA THR A 253 -0.81 -16.75 -31.98
C THR A 253 0.62 -16.90 -32.43
#